data_AF-A0A819MSB5-F1
#
_entry.id   AF-A0A819MSB5-F1
#
_cell.length_a   1.000
_cell.length_b   1.000
_cell.length_c   1.000
_cell.angle_alpha   90.00
_cell.angle_beta   90.00
_cell.angle_gamma   90.00
#
_symmetry.space_group_name_H-M   'P 1'
#
loop_
_entity.id
_entity.type
_entity.pdbx_description
1 polymer ?
#
loop_
_entity_poly.entity_id
_entity_poly.type
_entity_poly.pdbx_seq_one_letter_code
_entity_poly.pdbx_strand_id
1 'polypeptide(L)'
;MHSNCSALGIYSYPSNLVSYLGIHLDTQVVDIMTSLSIFNSGAYLYGLLSYCSHCNCLVVMDKEPSFQCQQCPNSSFGICVRCMPLMTTKHPSVHAFSKQPLSYWAKMAHDMYHLDITCDGCSKQAFNGKRYQCEECSPSYDLCENCFGKKHTEHKLKYIKNPLLHSANQENLGKRVLISADRNGGNNTNWRDPLTGWTKSDAEEVIKQAIKEKENYNNRLQQILKNSEKRSKELLQHSQLMLYESYRRLQDTMADSSRRMLWSFQRFFRR
;
A
#
# COMPACT_ATOMS: atom_id res chain seq x y z
N MET A 1 -43.82 1.79 -9.03
CA MET A 1 -43.76 1.75 -7.55
C MET A 1 -42.37 1.29 -7.16
N HIS A 2 -41.53 2.22 -6.71
CA HIS A 2 -40.16 1.95 -6.28
C HIS A 2 -40.18 1.26 -4.91
N SER A 3 -39.86 -0.03 -4.89
CA SER A 3 -39.69 -0.80 -3.66
C SER A 3 -38.30 -0.50 -3.10
N ASN A 4 -38.27 0.26 -2.01
CA ASN A 4 -37.05 0.64 -1.29
C ASN A 4 -36.25 -0.60 -0.86
N CYS A 5 -34.99 -0.66 -1.29
CA CYS A 5 -33.97 -1.56 -0.75
C CYS A 5 -33.60 -1.11 0.66
N SER A 6 -34.41 -1.49 1.66
CA SER A 6 -34.04 -1.34 3.06
C SER A 6 -33.06 -2.45 3.42
N ALA A 7 -31.77 -2.17 3.24
CA ALA A 7 -30.71 -2.88 3.94
C ALA A 7 -31.00 -2.80 5.44
N LEU A 8 -31.18 -3.93 6.11
CA LEU A 8 -31.12 -3.98 7.57
C LEU A 8 -29.69 -3.67 7.98
N GLY A 9 -29.44 -2.37 8.22
CA GLY A 9 -28.44 -1.82 9.12
C GLY A 9 -27.07 -2.48 9.11
N ILE A 10 -26.37 -2.48 7.97
CA ILE A 10 -24.91 -2.48 7.95
C ILE A 10 -24.50 -1.47 6.89
N TYR A 11 -23.79 -0.44 7.33
CA TYR A 11 -23.22 0.66 6.57
C TYR A 11 -23.11 0.39 5.08
N SER A 12 -23.85 1.16 4.30
CA SER A 12 -23.50 1.48 2.92
C SER A 12 -22.02 1.84 2.89
N TYR A 13 -21.17 0.99 2.32
CA TYR A 13 -19.86 1.47 1.89
C TYR A 13 -20.15 2.47 0.79
N PRO A 14 -19.82 3.76 1.00
CA PRO A 14 -20.00 4.72 -0.05
C PRO A 14 -19.09 4.28 -1.19
N SER A 15 -19.53 4.52 -2.42
CA SER A 15 -18.73 4.54 -3.65
C SER A 15 -17.55 5.53 -3.60
N ASN A 16 -17.09 5.91 -2.40
CA ASN A 16 -16.13 6.96 -2.08
C ASN A 16 -14.97 6.47 -1.20
N LEU A 17 -14.58 5.18 -1.29
CA LEU A 17 -13.23 4.80 -0.81
C LEU A 17 -12.12 5.43 -1.67
N VAL A 18 -12.44 5.80 -2.91
CA VAL A 18 -11.58 6.59 -3.80
C VAL A 18 -11.50 8.06 -3.36
N SER A 19 -12.58 8.59 -2.78
CA SER A 19 -12.71 10.03 -2.48
C SER A 19 -12.18 10.44 -1.11
N TYR A 20 -12.09 9.51 -0.15
CA TYR A 20 -11.49 9.77 1.18
C TYR A 20 -9.95 9.72 1.18
N LEU A 21 -9.35 9.37 0.05
CA LEU A 21 -7.90 9.35 -0.16
C LEU A 21 -7.34 10.67 -0.73
N GLY A 22 -8.19 11.65 -1.09
CA GLY A 22 -7.71 12.91 -1.66
C GLY A 22 -6.88 12.74 -2.95
N ILE A 23 -7.07 11.65 -3.69
CA ILE A 23 -6.43 11.44 -4.99
C ILE A 23 -7.38 11.97 -6.05
N HIS A 24 -7.26 13.26 -6.36
CA HIS A 24 -7.68 13.78 -7.65
C HIS A 24 -6.78 13.12 -8.72
N LEU A 25 -7.35 12.21 -9.51
CA LEU A 25 -6.75 11.80 -10.77
C LEU A 25 -6.95 12.95 -11.76
N ASP A 26 -6.14 14.00 -11.60
CA ASP A 26 -5.90 14.93 -12.70
C ASP A 26 -5.02 14.20 -13.72
N THR A 27 -5.64 13.92 -14.86
CA THR A 27 -4.97 13.54 -16.09
C THR A 27 -4.01 14.65 -16.50
N GLN A 28 -2.76 14.58 -16.03
CA GLN A 28 -1.52 15.12 -16.61
C GLN A 28 -0.46 15.35 -15.53
N VAL A 29 0.23 14.30 -15.06
CA VAL A 29 1.64 14.42 -14.64
C VAL A 29 2.36 13.10 -14.93
N VAL A 30 3.39 13.21 -15.75
CA VAL A 30 4.36 12.19 -16.15
C VAL A 30 5.24 11.80 -14.94
N ASP A 31 5.57 10.51 -14.86
CA ASP A 31 6.65 9.88 -14.09
C ASP A 31 6.86 10.27 -12.61
N ILE A 32 6.34 9.42 -11.72
CA ILE A 32 7.13 8.93 -10.59
C ILE A 32 7.02 7.40 -10.58
N MET A 33 7.80 6.76 -11.45
CA MET A 33 8.22 5.39 -11.20
C MET A 33 9.11 5.36 -9.96
N THR A 34 8.59 4.83 -8.85
CA THR A 34 9.35 4.05 -7.85
C THR A 34 8.40 3.51 -6.77
N SER A 35 8.12 2.20 -6.86
CA SER A 35 7.50 1.35 -5.81
C SER A 35 5.99 1.48 -5.51
N LEU A 36 5.13 1.35 -6.53
CA LEU A 36 3.79 0.78 -6.29
C LEU A 36 3.96 -0.71 -5.99
N SER A 37 4.34 -1.00 -4.74
CA SER A 37 4.24 -2.32 -4.13
C SER A 37 2.93 -2.97 -4.57
N ILE A 38 2.98 -4.17 -5.18
CA ILE A 38 1.80 -4.87 -5.71
C ILE A 38 0.73 -5.04 -4.61
N PHE A 39 1.19 -5.08 -3.35
CA PHE A 39 0.38 -5.14 -2.13
C PHE A 39 -0.49 -3.90 -1.87
N ASN A 40 -0.19 -2.76 -2.49
CA ASN A 40 -0.99 -1.52 -2.41
C ASN A 40 -1.90 -1.33 -3.63
N SER A 41 -1.89 -2.25 -4.61
CA SER A 41 -2.79 -2.12 -5.75
C SER A 41 -4.24 -2.38 -5.33
N GLY A 42 -5.15 -1.48 -5.72
CA GLY A 42 -6.57 -1.61 -5.39
C GLY A 42 -7.18 -2.92 -5.90
N ALA A 43 -6.67 -3.46 -7.01
CA ALA A 43 -7.09 -4.75 -7.57
C ALA A 43 -6.62 -5.94 -6.71
N TYR A 44 -5.41 -5.88 -6.13
CA TYR A 44 -4.91 -6.89 -5.21
C TYR A 44 -5.76 -6.91 -3.94
N LEU A 45 -5.96 -5.75 -3.30
CA LEU A 45 -6.76 -5.63 -2.08
C LEU A 45 -8.23 -6.02 -2.29
N TYR A 46 -8.85 -5.57 -3.38
CA TYR A 46 -10.22 -5.93 -3.74
C TYR A 46 -10.36 -7.44 -3.98
N GLY A 47 -9.42 -8.03 -4.71
CA GLY A 47 -9.38 -9.46 -4.99
C GLY A 47 -9.03 -10.33 -3.78
N LEU A 48 -8.54 -9.76 -2.69
CA LEU A 48 -8.13 -10.48 -1.48
C LEU A 48 -9.09 -10.37 -0.33
N LEU A 49 -9.74 -9.22 -0.24
CA LEU A 49 -10.64 -8.87 0.84
C LEU A 49 -12.09 -8.94 0.37
N SER A 50 -12.38 -9.49 -0.82
CA SER A 50 -13.75 -9.69 -1.28
C SER A 50 -14.48 -10.63 -0.32
N TYR A 51 -15.43 -10.07 0.41
CA TYR A 51 -16.29 -10.78 1.33
C TYR A 51 -17.65 -11.03 0.69
N CYS A 52 -18.28 -12.11 1.10
CA CYS A 52 -19.69 -12.31 0.80
C CYS A 52 -20.51 -11.30 1.60
N SER A 53 -21.32 -10.48 0.93
CA SER A 53 -22.23 -9.50 1.53
C SER A 53 -23.29 -10.14 2.44
N HIS A 54 -23.50 -11.45 2.38
CA HIS A 54 -24.43 -12.19 3.25
C HIS A 54 -23.75 -12.78 4.51
N CYS A 55 -22.77 -13.68 4.36
CA CYS A 55 -22.09 -14.35 5.49
C CYS A 55 -20.84 -13.60 6.01
N ASN A 56 -20.36 -12.56 5.30
CA ASN A 56 -19.03 -11.95 5.47
C ASN A 56 -17.82 -12.87 5.25
N CYS A 57 -18.04 -14.10 4.82
CA CYS A 57 -16.96 -15.04 4.60
C CYS A 57 -16.10 -14.63 3.39
N LEU A 58 -14.80 -14.89 3.45
CA LEU A 58 -13.84 -14.54 2.40
C LEU A 58 -14.07 -15.43 1.19
N VAL A 59 -14.54 -14.85 0.10
CA VAL A 59 -14.93 -15.66 -1.06
C VAL A 59 -13.71 -16.21 -1.80
N VAL A 60 -12.56 -15.56 -1.64
CA VAL A 60 -11.26 -15.93 -2.24
C VAL A 60 -10.72 -17.24 -1.66
N MET A 61 -11.04 -17.54 -0.40
CA MET A 61 -10.47 -18.67 0.32
C MET A 61 -11.28 -19.95 0.15
N ASP A 62 -12.52 -19.85 -0.33
CA ASP A 62 -13.43 -21.01 -0.38
C ASP A 62 -13.08 -22.00 -1.51
N LYS A 63 -12.06 -21.74 -2.36
CA LYS A 63 -11.73 -22.48 -3.61
C LYS A 63 -12.85 -22.54 -4.64
N GLU A 64 -13.98 -21.93 -4.32
CA GLU A 64 -15.25 -22.02 -5.00
C GLU A 64 -15.55 -20.66 -5.65
N PRO A 65 -16.37 -20.65 -6.72
CA PRO A 65 -16.72 -19.42 -7.38
C PRO A 65 -17.54 -18.48 -6.48
N SER A 66 -17.30 -17.18 -6.66
CA SER A 66 -18.15 -16.12 -6.10
C SER A 66 -19.27 -15.77 -7.08
N PHE A 67 -20.33 -15.17 -6.56
CA PHE A 67 -21.45 -14.69 -7.37
C PHE A 67 -21.66 -13.22 -7.12
N GLN A 68 -21.92 -12.46 -8.17
CA GLN A 68 -22.11 -11.02 -8.10
C GLN A 68 -23.42 -10.61 -8.75
N CYS A 69 -24.19 -9.80 -8.03
CA CYS A 69 -25.45 -9.26 -8.50
C CYS A 69 -25.21 -8.24 -9.62
N GLN A 70 -25.93 -8.39 -10.73
CA GLN A 70 -25.77 -7.56 -11.92
C GLN A 70 -26.59 -6.26 -11.86
N GLN A 71 -27.57 -6.20 -10.96
CA GLN A 71 -28.51 -5.09 -10.83
C GLN A 71 -28.18 -4.16 -9.66
N CYS A 72 -27.22 -4.54 -8.81
CA CYS A 72 -26.76 -3.67 -7.73
C CYS A 72 -25.73 -2.65 -8.25
N PRO A 73 -25.78 -1.38 -7.80
CA PRO A 73 -24.84 -0.35 -8.21
C PRO A 73 -23.39 -0.79 -8.02
N ASN A 74 -22.56 -0.55 -9.04
CA ASN A 74 -21.15 -0.90 -9.10
C ASN A 74 -20.85 -2.38 -8.78
N SER A 75 -21.82 -3.27 -8.99
CA SER A 75 -21.71 -4.69 -8.66
C SER A 75 -21.33 -4.91 -7.18
N SER A 76 -21.72 -4.00 -6.28
CA SER A 76 -21.28 -3.98 -4.88
C SER A 76 -21.78 -5.16 -4.03
N PHE A 77 -22.75 -5.92 -4.53
CA PHE A 77 -23.34 -7.05 -3.83
C PHE A 77 -22.80 -8.38 -4.39
N GLY A 78 -21.79 -8.93 -3.72
CA GLY A 78 -21.16 -10.21 -4.05
C GLY A 78 -21.34 -11.23 -2.94
N ILE A 79 -21.49 -12.51 -3.26
CA ILE A 79 -21.75 -13.58 -2.29
C ILE A 79 -20.90 -14.82 -2.57
N CYS A 80 -20.72 -15.66 -1.55
CA CYS A 80 -20.06 -16.95 -1.69
C CYS A 80 -21.02 -18.03 -2.22
N VAL A 81 -20.45 -19.14 -2.69
CA VAL A 81 -21.20 -20.31 -3.18
C VAL A 81 -22.21 -20.83 -2.15
N ARG A 82 -21.86 -20.81 -0.85
CA ARG A 82 -22.73 -21.31 0.24
C ARG A 82 -23.97 -20.46 0.43
N CYS A 83 -23.89 -19.17 0.12
CA CYS A 83 -24.98 -18.23 0.30
C CYS A 83 -25.85 -18.08 -0.96
N MET A 84 -25.36 -18.49 -2.13
CA MET A 84 -26.10 -18.42 -3.39
C MET A 84 -27.52 -19.04 -3.31
N PRO A 85 -27.73 -20.22 -2.70
CA PRO A 85 -29.07 -20.80 -2.56
C PRO A 85 -30.05 -19.96 -1.72
N LEU A 86 -29.55 -19.07 -0.86
CA LEU A 86 -30.37 -18.26 0.05
C LEU A 86 -30.88 -16.96 -0.60
N MET A 87 -30.36 -16.59 -1.77
CA MET A 87 -30.61 -15.27 -2.35
C MET A 87 -32.04 -15.05 -2.83
N THR A 88 -32.79 -16.11 -3.11
CA THR A 88 -34.22 -16.03 -3.42
C THR A 88 -35.05 -15.46 -2.26
N THR A 89 -34.55 -15.55 -1.02
CA THR A 89 -35.22 -15.06 0.19
C THR A 89 -34.49 -13.90 0.87
N LYS A 90 -33.17 -13.79 0.69
CA LYS A 90 -32.32 -12.79 1.35
C LYS A 90 -31.86 -11.65 0.43
N HIS A 91 -32.28 -11.67 -0.83
CA HIS A 91 -32.02 -10.62 -1.81
C HIS A 91 -33.24 -10.49 -2.73
N PRO A 92 -33.49 -9.33 -3.38
CA PRO A 92 -34.57 -9.22 -4.35
C PRO A 92 -34.46 -10.33 -5.42
N SER A 93 -35.49 -11.17 -5.50
CA SER A 93 -35.52 -12.33 -6.42
C SER A 93 -35.51 -11.94 -7.90
N VAL A 94 -35.88 -10.69 -8.19
CA VAL A 94 -35.81 -10.09 -9.53
C VAL A 94 -34.39 -9.76 -9.98
N HIS A 95 -33.42 -9.77 -9.06
CA HIS A 95 -32.02 -9.54 -9.41
C HIS A 95 -31.33 -10.87 -9.76
N ALA A 96 -30.55 -10.82 -10.83
CA ALA A 96 -29.79 -11.95 -11.34
C ALA A 96 -28.34 -11.91 -10.84
N PHE A 97 -27.81 -13.10 -10.59
CA PHE A 97 -26.43 -13.27 -10.18
C PHE A 97 -25.62 -13.86 -11.32
N SER A 98 -24.41 -13.33 -11.46
CA SER A 98 -23.39 -13.81 -12.39
C SER A 98 -22.31 -14.54 -11.61
N LYS A 99 -21.88 -15.70 -12.11
CA LYS A 99 -20.71 -16.40 -11.58
C LYS A 99 -19.46 -15.61 -11.95
N GLN A 100 -18.69 -15.21 -10.95
CA GLN A 100 -17.46 -14.47 -11.16
C GLN A 100 -16.27 -15.44 -11.22
N PRO A 101 -15.38 -15.30 -12.21
CA PRO A 101 -14.11 -16.01 -12.18
C PRO A 101 -13.23 -15.45 -11.05
N LEU A 102 -12.39 -16.30 -10.44
CA LEU A 102 -11.33 -15.82 -9.56
C LEU A 102 -10.45 -14.84 -10.35
N SER A 103 -10.31 -13.61 -9.85
CA SER A 103 -9.38 -12.66 -10.46
C SER A 103 -7.96 -13.20 -10.38
N TYR A 104 -7.06 -12.76 -11.26
CA TYR A 104 -5.66 -13.16 -11.26
C TYR A 104 -5.02 -13.02 -9.86
N TRP A 105 -5.28 -11.90 -9.19
CA TRP A 105 -4.78 -11.63 -7.84
C TRP A 105 -5.45 -12.50 -6.76
N ALA A 106 -6.76 -12.75 -6.86
CA ALA A 106 -7.47 -13.67 -5.98
C ALA A 106 -6.92 -15.10 -6.11
N LYS A 107 -6.59 -15.53 -7.33
CA LYS A 107 -5.97 -16.83 -7.61
C LYS A 107 -4.56 -16.92 -6.99
N MET A 108 -3.73 -15.90 -7.16
CA MET A 108 -2.39 -15.87 -6.57
C MET A 108 -2.42 -15.83 -5.04
N ALA A 109 -3.36 -15.08 -4.46
CA ALA A 109 -3.63 -15.05 -3.03
C ALA A 109 -4.10 -16.40 -2.47
N HIS A 110 -5.07 -17.02 -3.16
CA HIS A 110 -5.59 -18.34 -2.84
C HIS A 110 -4.46 -19.38 -2.81
N ASP A 111 -3.58 -19.35 -3.80
CA ASP A 111 -2.45 -20.27 -3.90
C ASP A 111 -1.24 -19.84 -3.01
N MET A 112 -1.40 -18.81 -2.17
CA MET A 112 -0.39 -18.28 -1.24
C MET A 112 0.96 -17.94 -1.90
N TYR A 113 0.93 -17.22 -3.02
CA TYR A 113 2.14 -16.76 -3.70
C TYR A 113 2.81 -15.58 -2.96
N HIS A 114 4.11 -15.70 -2.68
CA HIS A 114 4.95 -14.62 -2.15
C HIS A 114 5.45 -13.70 -3.28
N LEU A 115 4.58 -12.78 -3.71
CA LEU A 115 4.89 -11.80 -4.77
C LEU A 115 6.11 -10.94 -4.42
N ASP A 116 6.88 -10.57 -5.45
CA ASP A 116 8.12 -9.78 -5.37
C ASP A 116 9.23 -10.37 -4.48
N ILE A 117 9.09 -11.63 -4.06
CA ILE A 117 10.13 -12.35 -3.33
C ILE A 117 10.77 -13.38 -4.25
N THR A 118 12.09 -13.41 -4.23
CA THR A 118 12.90 -14.43 -4.90
C THR A 118 13.51 -15.32 -3.83
N CYS A 119 13.42 -16.63 -4.01
CA CYS A 119 14.15 -17.55 -3.14
C CYS A 119 15.65 -17.47 -3.44
N ASP A 120 16.49 -17.12 -2.47
CA ASP A 120 17.95 -17.04 -2.64
C ASP A 120 18.60 -18.41 -2.86
N GLY A 121 17.94 -19.49 -2.43
CA GLY A 121 18.45 -20.86 -2.57
C GLY A 121 18.26 -21.49 -3.97
N CYS A 122 17.20 -21.11 -4.69
CA CYS A 122 16.86 -21.69 -6.00
C CYS A 122 16.46 -20.67 -7.07
N SER A 123 16.54 -19.38 -6.75
CA SER A 123 16.17 -18.24 -7.62
C SER A 123 14.73 -18.26 -8.14
N LYS A 124 13.85 -19.11 -7.59
CA LYS A 124 12.42 -19.11 -7.94
C LYS A 124 11.79 -17.79 -7.46
N GLN A 125 11.31 -17.01 -8.41
CA GLN A 125 10.55 -15.78 -8.15
C GLN A 125 9.09 -16.10 -7.87
N ALA A 126 8.45 -15.24 -7.07
CA ALA A 126 7.02 -15.32 -6.75
C ALA A 126 6.61 -16.77 -6.46
N PHE A 127 7.20 -17.38 -5.43
CA PHE A 127 6.93 -18.78 -5.12
C PHE A 127 5.74 -18.92 -4.18
N ASN A 128 5.03 -20.04 -4.30
CA ASN A 128 3.96 -20.45 -3.41
C ASN A 128 4.47 -21.31 -2.25
N GLY A 129 3.64 -21.44 -1.20
CA GLY A 129 3.94 -22.28 -0.03
C GLY A 129 4.61 -21.51 1.11
N LYS A 130 5.37 -22.19 1.96
CA LYS A 130 6.00 -21.54 3.13
C LYS A 130 7.21 -20.71 2.71
N ARG A 131 7.29 -19.48 3.22
CA ARG A 131 8.48 -18.61 3.14
C ARG A 131 9.21 -18.56 4.47
N TYR A 132 10.53 -18.61 4.41
CA TYR A 132 11.42 -18.48 5.54
C TYR A 132 12.40 -17.35 5.28
N GLN A 133 12.58 -16.45 6.25
CA GLN A 133 13.50 -15.33 6.13
C GLN A 133 14.60 -15.44 7.20
N CYS A 134 15.85 -15.21 6.83
CA CYS A 134 16.97 -15.14 7.78
C CYS A 134 16.79 -13.95 8.72
N GLU A 135 16.95 -14.17 10.03
CA GLU A 135 16.87 -13.09 11.03
C GLU A 135 18.20 -12.32 11.17
N GLU A 136 19.30 -12.91 10.69
CA GLU A 136 20.68 -12.43 10.92
C GLU A 136 21.28 -11.76 9.67
N CYS A 137 20.65 -11.92 8.52
CA CYS A 137 21.17 -11.51 7.22
C CYS A 137 20.62 -10.16 6.79
N SER A 138 21.50 -9.25 6.39
CA SER A 138 21.16 -7.94 5.81
C SER A 138 21.49 -7.92 4.32
N PRO A 139 20.63 -7.37 3.42
CA PRO A 139 19.34 -6.74 3.73
C PRO A 139 18.18 -7.74 3.93
N SER A 140 18.22 -8.90 3.29
CA SER A 140 17.29 -10.03 3.49
C SER A 140 17.85 -11.30 2.84
N TYR A 141 17.51 -12.46 3.40
CA TYR A 141 17.75 -13.76 2.76
C TYR A 141 16.51 -14.63 2.90
N ASP A 142 15.86 -14.96 1.79
CA ASP A 142 14.55 -15.59 1.70
C ASP A 142 14.63 -16.99 1.07
N LEU A 143 14.00 -17.97 1.72
CA LEU A 143 13.94 -19.35 1.27
C LEU A 143 12.49 -19.82 1.10
N CYS A 144 12.25 -20.55 0.01
CA CYS A 144 11.03 -21.33 -0.15
C CYS A 144 11.08 -22.63 0.66
N GLU A 145 9.94 -23.27 0.84
CA GLU A 145 9.81 -24.56 1.56
C GLU A 145 10.76 -25.65 1.06
N ASN A 146 11.06 -25.68 -0.24
CA ASN A 146 11.96 -26.69 -0.82
C ASN A 146 13.43 -26.46 -0.49
N CYS A 147 13.83 -25.21 -0.24
CA CYS A 147 15.20 -24.83 0.09
C CYS A 147 15.44 -24.78 1.59
N PHE A 148 14.38 -24.57 2.38
CA PHE A 148 14.43 -24.61 3.83
C PHE A 148 15.02 -25.94 4.33
N GLY A 149 16.00 -25.86 5.24
CA GLY A 149 16.71 -27.03 5.78
C GLY A 149 17.77 -27.65 4.87
N LYS A 150 17.95 -27.14 3.64
CA LYS A 150 19.00 -27.58 2.69
C LYS A 150 19.99 -26.49 2.34
N LYS A 151 19.54 -25.24 2.38
CA LYS A 151 20.31 -24.04 2.11
C LYS A 151 20.28 -23.17 3.35
N HIS A 152 21.41 -22.52 3.63
CA HIS A 152 21.51 -21.49 4.66
C HIS A 152 21.01 -21.96 6.04
N THR A 153 21.55 -23.09 6.50
CA THR A 153 21.13 -23.81 7.71
C THR A 153 21.81 -23.33 8.98
N GLU A 154 22.86 -22.52 8.83
CA GLU A 154 23.69 -21.96 9.89
C GLU A 154 23.03 -20.83 10.68
N HIS A 155 22.02 -20.16 10.09
CA HIS A 155 21.33 -19.04 10.71
C HIS A 155 19.90 -19.38 11.12
N LYS A 156 19.40 -18.64 12.10
CA LYS A 156 18.01 -18.75 12.51
C LYS A 156 17.09 -18.14 11.44
N LEU A 157 16.17 -18.98 10.96
CA LEU A 157 15.17 -18.63 9.95
C LEU A 157 13.80 -18.46 10.63
N LYS A 158 13.16 -17.31 10.43
CA LYS A 158 11.75 -17.10 10.83
C LYS A 158 10.81 -17.53 9.72
N TYR A 159 9.75 -18.25 10.08
CA TYR A 159 8.67 -18.55 9.16
C TYR A 159 7.79 -17.31 8.95
N ILE A 160 7.67 -16.88 7.69
CA ILE A 160 6.79 -15.80 7.29
C ILE A 160 5.42 -16.41 6.95
N LYS A 161 4.48 -16.34 7.89
CA LYS A 161 3.10 -16.76 7.66
C LYS A 161 2.49 -15.90 6.56
N ASN A 162 1.94 -16.59 5.55
CA ASN A 162 1.02 -16.15 4.48
C ASN A 162 1.29 -14.74 3.89
N PRO A 163 1.55 -14.59 2.56
CA PRO A 163 1.76 -13.28 1.91
C PRO A 163 0.66 -12.23 2.17
N LEU A 164 -0.52 -12.68 2.59
CA LEU A 164 -1.65 -11.83 2.94
C LEU A 164 -1.45 -11.06 4.24
N LEU A 165 -0.63 -11.58 5.16
CA LEU A 165 -0.25 -10.97 6.44
C LEU A 165 0.93 -9.98 6.31
N HIS A 166 1.13 -9.40 5.13
CA HIS A 166 2.08 -8.29 4.96
C HIS A 166 1.70 -7.11 5.87
N SER A 167 2.70 -6.38 6.40
CA SER A 167 2.48 -5.27 7.35
C SER A 167 1.47 -4.24 6.82
N ALA A 168 1.57 -3.90 5.54
CA ALA A 168 0.64 -3.01 4.84
C ALA A 168 -0.86 -3.42 4.94
N ASN A 169 -1.16 -4.71 5.12
CA ASN A 169 -2.53 -5.24 5.19
C ASN A 169 -3.02 -5.48 6.62
N GLN A 170 -2.16 -5.32 7.62
CA GLN A 170 -2.44 -5.63 9.02
C GLN A 170 -3.65 -4.89 9.58
N GLU A 171 -3.81 -3.61 9.22
CA GLU A 171 -4.98 -2.81 9.62
C GLU A 171 -6.28 -3.42 9.08
N ASN A 172 -6.32 -3.76 7.79
CA ASN A 172 -7.50 -4.32 7.13
C ASN A 172 -7.82 -5.72 7.66
N LEU A 173 -6.79 -6.55 7.86
CA LEU A 173 -6.93 -7.88 8.42
C LEU A 173 -7.42 -7.83 9.87
N GLY A 174 -6.88 -6.93 10.68
CA GLY A 174 -7.32 -6.74 12.05
C GLY A 174 -8.80 -6.34 12.11
N LYS A 175 -9.21 -5.33 11.33
CA LYS A 175 -10.62 -4.90 11.25
C LYS A 175 -11.55 -6.04 10.86
N ARG A 176 -11.14 -6.87 9.90
CA ARG A 176 -11.88 -8.07 9.51
C ARG A 176 -12.02 -9.06 10.68
N VAL A 177 -10.93 -9.32 11.41
CA VAL A 177 -10.95 -10.23 12.56
C VAL A 177 -11.95 -9.75 13.61
N LEU A 178 -12.01 -8.43 13.90
CA LEU A 178 -12.99 -7.87 14.84
C LEU A 178 -14.43 -8.16 14.37
N ILE A 179 -14.73 -7.89 13.10
CA ILE A 179 -16.06 -8.15 12.53
C ILE A 179 -16.40 -9.64 12.56
N SER A 180 -15.43 -10.51 12.28
CA SER A 180 -15.62 -11.95 12.31
C SER A 180 -15.82 -12.48 13.73
N ALA A 181 -15.10 -11.93 14.72
CA ALA A 181 -15.25 -12.27 16.12
C ALA A 181 -16.64 -11.88 16.65
N ASP A 182 -17.12 -10.68 16.29
CA ASP A 182 -18.45 -10.22 16.71
C ASP A 182 -19.59 -11.08 16.13
N ARG A 183 -19.41 -11.64 14.92
CA ARG A 183 -20.42 -12.49 14.26
C ARG A 183 -20.35 -13.96 14.65
N ASN A 184 -19.15 -14.52 14.75
CA ASN A 184 -18.93 -15.97 14.90
C ASN A 184 -18.43 -16.37 16.29
N GLY A 185 -17.79 -15.45 17.01
CA GLY A 185 -17.23 -15.69 18.34
C GLY A 185 -18.25 -15.51 19.47
N GLY A 186 -19.28 -14.68 19.27
CA GLY A 186 -20.23 -14.34 20.33
C GLY A 186 -19.50 -13.81 21.57
N ASN A 187 -19.73 -14.41 22.74
CA ASN A 187 -19.06 -14.04 23.99
C ASN A 187 -17.71 -14.76 24.20
N ASN A 188 -17.25 -15.58 23.26
CA ASN A 188 -15.99 -16.32 23.39
C ASN A 188 -14.79 -15.42 23.06
N THR A 189 -14.14 -14.91 24.10
CA THR A 189 -12.93 -14.07 23.98
C THR A 189 -11.72 -14.81 23.39
N ASN A 190 -11.71 -16.14 23.46
CA ASN A 190 -10.66 -17.00 22.92
C ASN A 190 -10.96 -17.51 21.50
N TRP A 191 -12.03 -17.02 20.88
CA TRP A 191 -12.31 -17.33 19.48
C TRP A 191 -11.15 -16.85 18.62
N ARG A 192 -10.64 -17.75 17.77
CA ARG A 192 -9.51 -17.48 16.86
C ARG A 192 -10.00 -17.42 15.45
N ASP A 193 -9.54 -16.40 14.75
CA ASP A 193 -9.85 -16.20 13.36
C ASP A 193 -9.27 -17.32 12.48
N PRO A 194 -10.06 -17.96 11.59
CA PRO A 194 -9.58 -19.05 10.75
C PRO A 194 -8.47 -18.67 9.76
N LEU A 195 -8.37 -17.39 9.38
CA LEU A 195 -7.36 -16.93 8.43
C LEU A 195 -6.06 -16.55 9.15
N THR A 196 -6.15 -15.75 10.22
CA THR A 196 -4.96 -15.16 10.87
C THR A 196 -4.55 -15.90 12.14
N GLY A 197 -5.47 -16.64 12.77
CA GLY A 197 -5.31 -17.23 14.10
C GLY A 197 -5.43 -16.21 15.24
N TRP A 198 -5.71 -14.94 14.93
CA TRP A 198 -5.80 -13.85 15.90
C TRP A 198 -7.09 -13.94 16.72
N THR A 199 -6.96 -13.61 17.99
CA THR A 199 -8.09 -13.25 18.85
C THR A 199 -8.54 -11.81 18.59
N LYS A 200 -9.64 -11.40 19.22
CA LYS A 200 -10.11 -10.00 19.17
C LYS A 200 -9.05 -9.03 19.69
N SER A 201 -8.40 -9.37 20.82
CA SER A 201 -7.32 -8.57 21.41
C SER A 201 -6.10 -8.48 20.49
N ASP A 202 -5.67 -9.61 19.90
CA ASP A 202 -4.54 -9.63 18.97
C ASP A 202 -4.81 -8.69 17.77
N ALA A 203 -6.05 -8.71 17.26
CA ALA A 203 -6.45 -7.87 16.14
C ALA A 203 -6.46 -6.38 16.50
N GLU A 204 -6.94 -6.00 17.69
CA GLU A 204 -6.91 -4.61 18.18
C GLU A 204 -5.48 -4.07 18.30
N GLU A 205 -4.57 -4.89 18.85
CA GLU A 205 -3.15 -4.53 18.98
C GLU A 205 -2.48 -4.35 17.61
N VAL A 206 -2.73 -5.27 16.69
CA VAL A 206 -2.20 -5.20 15.32
C VAL A 206 -2.70 -3.95 14.59
N ILE A 207 -3.99 -3.60 14.71
CA ILE A 207 -4.53 -2.35 14.13
C ILE A 207 -3.81 -1.14 14.72
N LYS A 208 -3.67 -1.10 16.05
CA LYS A 208 -3.01 0.01 16.75
C LYS A 208 -1.56 0.18 16.30
N GLN A 209 -0.83 -0.92 16.16
CA GLN A 209 0.55 -0.91 15.65
C GLN A 209 0.60 -0.40 14.21
N ALA A 210 -0.26 -0.91 13.32
CA ALA A 210 -0.28 -0.50 11.92
C ALA A 210 -0.59 1.01 11.75
N ILE A 211 -1.53 1.54 12.52
CA ILE A 211 -1.84 2.98 12.51
C ILE A 211 -0.63 3.81 12.96
N LYS A 212 0.02 3.40 14.04
CA LYS A 212 1.22 4.08 14.56
C LYS A 212 2.37 4.07 13.55
N GLU A 213 2.58 2.96 12.85
CA GLU A 213 3.60 2.86 11.79
C GLU A 213 3.31 3.82 10.64
N LYS A 214 2.04 3.93 10.22
CA LYS A 214 1.60 4.87 9.19
C LYS A 214 1.80 6.33 9.61
N GLU A 215 1.48 6.67 10.85
CA GLU A 215 1.73 8.00 11.42
C GLU A 215 3.22 8.34 11.45
N ASN A 216 4.05 7.40 11.91
CA ASN A 216 5.51 7.57 11.93
C ASN A 216 6.08 7.80 10.52
N TYR A 217 5.60 7.05 9.53
CA TYR A 217 5.99 7.24 8.14
C TYR A 217 5.61 8.63 7.63
N ASN A 218 4.37 9.06 7.85
CA ASN A 218 3.89 10.38 7.44
C ASN A 218 4.70 11.51 8.11
N ASN A 219 5.01 11.38 9.39
CA ASN A 219 5.83 12.36 10.11
C ASN A 219 7.25 12.47 9.52
N ARG A 220 7.88 11.33 9.20
CA ARG A 220 9.21 11.31 8.54
C ARG A 220 9.13 11.96 7.15
N LEU A 221 8.10 11.66 6.38
CA LEU A 221 7.90 12.26 5.05
C LEU A 221 7.76 13.78 5.15
N GLN A 222 6.96 14.28 6.10
CA GLN A 222 6.82 15.71 6.35
C GLN A 222 8.16 16.38 6.75
N GLN A 223 8.99 15.71 7.55
CA GLN A 223 10.32 16.21 7.88
C GLN A 223 11.25 16.26 6.66
N ILE A 224 11.24 15.22 5.83
CA ILE A 224 12.03 15.18 4.59
C ILE A 224 11.63 16.33 3.67
N LEU A 225 10.33 16.55 3.49
CA LEU A 225 9.81 17.64 2.66
C LEU A 225 10.24 19.01 3.21
N LYS A 226 10.08 19.26 4.51
CA LYS A 226 10.54 20.51 5.15
C LYS A 226 12.04 20.74 4.99
N ASN A 227 12.84 19.70 5.17
CA ASN A 227 14.30 19.78 5.01
C ASN A 227 14.69 20.05 3.56
N SER A 228 14.00 19.43 2.59
CA SER A 228 14.21 19.65 1.17
C SER A 228 13.88 21.09 0.76
N GLU A 229 12.79 21.65 1.29
CA GLU A 229 12.39 23.04 1.04
C GLU A 229 13.41 24.02 1.64
N LYS A 230 13.85 23.76 2.89
CA LYS A 230 14.88 24.56 3.55
C LYS A 230 16.18 24.56 2.73
N ARG A 231 16.64 23.39 2.31
CA ARG A 231 17.85 23.24 1.48
C ARG A 231 17.71 23.97 0.15
N SER A 232 16.53 23.92 -0.48
CA SER A 232 16.26 24.66 -1.73
C SER A 232 16.35 26.17 -1.53
N LYS A 233 15.83 26.70 -0.41
CA LYS A 233 15.92 28.14 -0.07
C LYS A 233 17.35 28.57 0.22
N GLU A 234 18.10 27.77 0.97
CA GLU A 234 19.53 28.02 1.25
C GLU A 234 20.36 28.05 -0.04
N LEU A 235 20.13 27.09 -0.94
CA LEU A 235 20.78 27.04 -2.26
C LEU A 235 20.43 28.28 -3.10
N LEU A 236 19.17 28.71 -3.10
CA LEU A 236 18.75 29.91 -3.82
C LEU A 236 19.42 31.17 -3.28
N GLN A 237 19.45 31.35 -1.96
CA GLN A 237 20.12 32.48 -1.31
C GLN A 237 21.63 32.48 -1.60
N HIS A 238 22.28 31.32 -1.50
CA HIS A 238 23.69 31.19 -1.82
C HIS A 238 23.97 31.56 -3.29
N SER A 239 23.15 31.08 -4.22
CA SER A 239 23.26 31.45 -5.64
C SER A 239 23.10 32.95 -5.87
N GLN A 240 22.16 33.60 -5.18
CA GLN A 240 21.95 35.05 -5.29
C GLN A 240 23.15 35.85 -4.77
N LEU A 241 23.74 35.43 -3.64
CA LEU A 241 24.95 36.05 -3.09
C LEU A 241 26.15 35.91 -4.04
N MET A 242 26.35 34.71 -4.60
CA MET A 242 27.42 34.47 -5.57
C MET A 242 27.28 35.34 -6.83
N LEU A 243 26.05 35.49 -7.33
CA LEU A 243 25.76 36.40 -8.45
C LEU A 243 26.08 37.85 -8.09
N TYR A 244 25.63 38.32 -6.92
CA TYR A 244 25.92 39.66 -6.44
C TYR A 244 27.43 39.94 -6.30
N GLU A 245 28.17 39.02 -5.68
CA GLU A 245 29.63 39.14 -5.54
C GLU A 245 30.37 39.08 -6.89
N SER A 246 29.88 38.27 -7.82
CA SER A 246 30.43 38.23 -9.19
C SER A 246 30.23 39.56 -9.90
N TYR A 247 29.03 40.16 -9.78
CA TYR A 247 28.71 41.46 -10.37
C TYR A 247 29.56 42.58 -9.76
N ARG A 248 29.71 42.60 -8.43
CA ARG A 248 30.57 43.58 -7.74
C ARG A 248 32.02 43.48 -8.20
N ARG A 249 32.58 42.27 -8.28
CA ARG A 249 33.95 42.05 -8.78
C ARG A 249 34.13 42.58 -10.20
N LEU A 250 33.17 42.37 -11.10
CA LEU A 250 33.21 42.92 -12.45
C LEU A 250 33.25 44.45 -12.43
N GLN A 251 32.39 45.11 -11.63
CA GLN A 251 32.39 46.56 -11.51
C GLN A 251 33.73 47.10 -11.00
N ASP A 252 34.31 46.49 -9.97
CA ASP A 252 35.61 46.88 -9.42
C ASP A 252 36.73 46.74 -10.45
N THR A 253 36.75 45.64 -11.22
CA THR A 253 37.73 45.44 -12.30
C THR A 253 37.60 46.46 -13.43
N MET A 254 36.36 46.82 -13.81
CA MET A 254 36.10 47.87 -14.81
C MET A 254 36.55 49.25 -14.30
N ALA A 255 36.33 49.55 -13.03
CA ALA A 255 36.77 50.78 -12.39
C ALA A 255 38.31 50.88 -12.30
N ASP A 256 39.00 49.80 -11.91
CA ASP A 256 40.47 49.76 -11.88
C ASP A 256 41.06 49.91 -13.30
N SER A 257 40.49 49.21 -14.27
CA SER A 257 40.88 49.33 -15.69
C SER A 257 40.74 50.77 -16.19
N SER A 258 39.64 51.45 -15.83
CA SER A 258 39.40 52.85 -16.19
C SER A 258 40.41 53.80 -15.53
N ARG A 259 40.74 53.60 -14.24
CA ARG A 259 41.75 54.40 -13.53
C ARG A 259 43.14 54.21 -14.13
N ARG A 260 43.51 52.98 -14.50
CA ARG A 260 44.79 52.70 -15.18
C ARG A 260 44.89 53.38 -16.53
N MET A 261 43.81 53.38 -17.31
CA MET A 261 43.76 54.12 -18.59
C MET A 261 43.91 55.63 -18.36
N LEU A 262 43.19 56.21 -17.41
CA LEU A 262 43.30 57.64 -17.09
C LEU A 262 44.70 58.04 -16.61
N TRP A 263 45.32 57.23 -15.75
CA TRP A 263 46.70 57.46 -15.29
C TRP A 263 47.70 57.39 -16.45
N SER A 264 47.52 56.42 -17.36
CA SER A 264 48.35 56.29 -18.56
C SER A 264 48.19 57.48 -19.50
N PHE A 265 46.95 57.95 -19.69
CA PHE A 265 46.63 59.17 -20.45
C PHE A 265 47.28 60.41 -19.82
N GLN A 266 47.10 60.65 -18.52
CA GLN A 266 47.68 61.80 -17.82
C GLN A 266 49.22 61.80 -17.86
N ARG A 267 49.84 60.61 -17.83
CA ARG A 267 51.30 60.48 -17.96
C ARG A 267 51.79 60.75 -19.37
N PHE A 268 50.99 60.42 -20.39
CA PHE A 268 51.30 60.71 -21.79
C PHE A 268 51.28 62.22 -22.08
N PHE A 269 50.33 62.96 -21.52
CA PHE A 269 50.19 64.42 -21.70
C PHE A 269 51.06 65.29 -20.78
N ARG A 270 51.84 64.70 -19.87
CA ARG A 270 52.82 65.40 -19.01
C ARG A 270 54.26 65.34 -19.54
N ARG A 271 54.46 64.81 -20.75
CA ARG A 271 55.70 64.90 -21.52
C ARG A 271 55.52 65.92 -22.64
#